data_AF-L9J9R3-F1
#
_entry.id   AF-L9J9R3-F1
#
_cell.length_a   1.000
_cell.length_b   1.000
_cell.length_c   1.000
_cell.angle_alpha   90.00
_cell.angle_beta   90.00
_cell.angle_gamma   90.00
#
_symmetry.space_group_name_H-M   'P 1'
#
loop_
_entity.id
_entity.type
_entity.pdbx_description
1 polymer ?
#
loop_
_entity_poly.entity_id
_entity_poly.type
_entity_poly.pdbx_seq_one_letter_code
_entity_poly.pdbx_strand_id
1 'polypeptide(L)'
;MIWSHRPSVHVKEQKAHNYSNFTTAPPEAQGAESHLVDIIKSTHDCWKAWVTKKTDGKGISCMNTTVAESPFKCDPGAAKAIVDALPPPCESACTVPTDVDKRFHNQKN
;
A
#
# COMPACT_ATOMS: atom_id res chain seq x y z
N MET A 1 11.29 0.58 -22.80
CA MET A 1 11.76 1.98 -22.66
C MET A 1 10.68 2.68 -21.83
N ILE A 2 10.85 3.08 -20.57
CA ILE A 2 11.96 3.81 -19.94
C ILE A 2 12.21 3.18 -18.56
N TRP A 3 13.32 2.44 -18.43
CA TRP A 3 14.06 2.30 -17.19
C TRP A 3 15.32 3.11 -17.41
N SER A 4 15.59 4.19 -16.68
CA SER A 4 16.94 4.75 -16.46
C SER A 4 16.87 6.02 -15.62
N HIS A 5 17.31 5.91 -14.36
CA HIS A 5 18.41 6.69 -13.74
C HIS A 5 18.22 6.76 -12.21
N ARG A 6 18.82 5.81 -11.49
CA ARG A 6 19.12 5.94 -10.05
C ARG A 6 20.62 6.25 -9.94
N PRO A 7 21.05 7.37 -9.32
CA PRO A 7 22.47 7.70 -9.21
C PRO A 7 23.21 6.69 -8.32
N SER A 8 24.43 6.36 -8.77
CA SER A 8 25.39 5.50 -8.10
C SER A 8 25.83 6.11 -6.77
N VAL A 9 25.35 5.55 -5.67
CA VAL A 9 25.98 5.70 -4.36
C VAL A 9 26.68 4.38 -4.07
N HIS A 10 28.01 4.46 -3.94
CA HIS A 10 28.88 3.37 -3.53
C HIS A 10 28.37 2.75 -2.21
N VAL A 11 27.60 1.68 -2.31
CA VAL A 11 27.33 0.81 -1.17
C VAL A 11 28.60 0.01 -0.95
N LYS A 12 29.38 0.43 0.05
CA LYS A 12 30.48 -0.37 0.56
C LYS A 12 29.94 -1.76 0.91
N GLU A 13 30.56 -2.77 0.31
CA GLU A 13 30.33 -4.17 0.59
C GLU A 13 30.56 -4.43 2.09
N GLN A 14 29.48 -4.45 2.87
CA GLN A 14 29.52 -4.98 4.21
C GLN A 14 29.42 -6.50 4.12
N LYS A 15 30.62 -7.08 4.12
CA LYS A 15 30.93 -8.50 4.32
C LYS A 15 29.96 -9.12 5.32
N ALA A 16 29.31 -10.19 4.89
CA ALA A 16 28.42 -11.04 5.68
C ALA A 16 29.10 -11.47 7.00
N HIS A 17 28.75 -10.81 8.10
CA HIS A 17 29.09 -11.27 9.43
C HIS A 17 27.84 -11.18 10.31
N ASN A 18 27.39 -12.38 10.73
CA ASN A 18 26.52 -12.62 11.88
C ASN A 18 25.01 -12.39 11.71
N TYR A 19 24.36 -13.12 10.80
CA TYR A 19 22.95 -13.50 10.95
C TYR A 19 22.87 -14.76 11.82
N SER A 20 23.09 -14.63 13.13
CA SER A 20 22.82 -15.75 14.04
C SER A 20 22.25 -15.29 15.38
N ASN A 21 21.40 -14.27 15.38
CA ASN A 21 20.55 -13.90 16.53
C ASN A 21 19.29 -13.12 16.11
N PHE A 22 18.70 -13.43 14.94
CA PHE A 22 17.29 -13.10 14.76
C PHE A 22 16.48 -14.15 15.50
N THR A 23 15.86 -13.72 16.59
CA THR A 23 14.71 -14.34 17.24
C THR A 23 13.97 -15.21 16.23
N THR A 24 13.97 -16.52 16.49
CA THR A 24 13.20 -17.50 15.72
C THR A 24 11.81 -16.93 15.51
N ALA A 25 11.47 -16.59 14.26
CA ALA A 25 10.10 -16.20 13.93
C ALA A 25 9.18 -17.31 14.46
N PRO A 26 8.00 -17.00 15.03
CA PRO A 26 7.09 -18.05 15.50
C PRO A 26 6.91 -19.10 14.39
N PRO A 27 6.79 -20.40 14.73
CA PRO A 27 6.76 -21.48 13.74
C PRO A 27 5.69 -21.29 12.65
N GLU A 28 4.64 -20.53 12.95
CA GLU A 28 3.62 -19.99 12.04
C GLU A 28 4.18 -19.25 10.80
N ALA A 29 5.31 -18.56 10.93
CA ALA A 29 5.84 -17.65 9.92
C ALA A 29 6.91 -18.30 9.01
N GLN A 30 7.29 -19.56 9.26
CA GLN A 30 8.37 -20.23 8.53
C GLN A 30 7.79 -21.17 7.46
N GLY A 31 8.06 -20.87 6.19
CA GLY A 31 7.51 -21.58 5.01
C GLY A 31 6.58 -20.73 4.13
N ALA A 32 6.49 -19.42 4.39
CA ALA A 32 5.41 -18.56 3.92
C ALA A 32 5.59 -17.91 2.54
N GLU A 33 6.77 -17.95 1.91
CA GLU A 33 7.03 -17.18 0.67
C GLU A 33 6.04 -17.53 -0.47
N SER A 34 5.83 -18.82 -0.77
CA SER A 34 4.87 -19.24 -1.81
C SER A 34 3.42 -18.96 -1.41
N HIS A 35 3.08 -19.19 -0.14
CA HIS A 35 1.73 -18.94 0.39
C HIS A 35 1.36 -17.45 0.35
N LEU A 36 2.29 -16.57 0.68
CA LEU A 36 2.10 -15.12 0.61
C LEU A 36 1.91 -14.65 -0.83
N VAL A 37 2.68 -15.19 -1.77
CA VAL A 37 2.53 -14.89 -3.20
C VAL A 37 1.14 -15.27 -3.70
N ASP A 38 0.60 -16.41 -3.27
CA ASP A 38 -0.74 -16.86 -3.66
C ASP A 38 -1.84 -15.96 -3.08
N ILE A 39 -1.70 -15.52 -1.83
CA ILE A 39 -2.62 -14.55 -1.21
C ILE A 39 -2.61 -13.23 -1.98
N ILE A 40 -1.43 -12.72 -2.36
CA ILE A 40 -1.30 -11.47 -3.12
C ILE A 40 -1.98 -11.61 -4.49
N LYS A 41 -1.73 -12.72 -5.20
CA LYS A 41 -2.34 -12.99 -6.51
C LYS A 41 -3.86 -13.06 -6.42
N SER A 42 -4.38 -13.84 -5.47
CA SER A 42 -5.83 -13.98 -5.24
C SER A 42 -6.48 -12.63 -4.93
N THR A 43 -5.87 -11.83 -4.06
CA THR A 43 -6.38 -10.50 -3.71
C THR A 43 -6.37 -9.54 -4.92
N HIS A 44 -5.32 -9.60 -5.74
CA HIS A 44 -5.25 -8.83 -6.98
C HIS A 44 -6.30 -9.26 -8.02
N ASP A 45 -6.59 -10.56 -8.12
CA ASP A 45 -7.65 -11.06 -8.99
C ASP A 45 -9.04 -10.59 -8.53
N CYS A 46 -9.29 -10.58 -7.22
CA CYS A 46 -10.50 -9.99 -6.63
C CYS A 46 -10.60 -8.49 -6.96
N TRP A 47 -9.53 -7.73 -6.77
CA TRP A 47 -9.50 -6.30 -7.12
C TRP A 47 -9.79 -6.07 -8.61
N LYS A 48 -9.17 -6.86 -9.50
CA LYS A 48 -9.45 -6.81 -10.96
C LYS A 48 -10.92 -7.04 -11.27
N ALA A 49 -11.57 -7.99 -10.59
CA ALA A 49 -12.99 -8.25 -10.78
C ALA A 49 -13.86 -7.05 -10.42
N TRP A 50 -13.53 -6.33 -9.34
CA TRP A 50 -14.22 -5.09 -8.96
C TRP A 50 -14.03 -3.98 -9.98
N VAL A 51 -12.78 -3.66 -10.34
CA VAL A 51 -12.50 -2.55 -11.26
C VAL A 51 -12.97 -2.81 -12.69
N THR A 52 -13.30 -4.07 -13.04
CA THR A 52 -13.89 -4.45 -14.34
C THR A 52 -15.40 -4.73 -14.28
N LYS A 53 -16.06 -4.41 -13.15
CA LYS A 53 -17.52 -4.61 -12.95
C LYS A 53 -17.97 -6.07 -13.13
N LYS A 54 -17.06 -7.04 -12.93
CA LYS A 54 -17.38 -8.48 -13.00
C LYS A 54 -18.03 -8.99 -11.71
N THR A 55 -17.94 -8.22 -10.63
CA THR A 55 -18.53 -8.50 -9.32
C THR A 55 -19.15 -7.22 -8.77
N ASP A 56 -20.14 -7.36 -7.87
CA ASP A 56 -20.75 -6.21 -7.21
C ASP A 56 -19.71 -5.48 -6.34
N GLY A 57 -19.61 -4.16 -6.53
CA GLY A 57 -18.64 -3.29 -5.86
C GLY A 57 -18.97 -3.00 -4.40
N LYS A 58 -20.15 -3.41 -3.91
CA LYS A 58 -20.57 -3.27 -2.48
C LYS A 58 -20.37 -1.85 -1.91
N GLY A 59 -20.51 -0.82 -2.74
CA GLY A 59 -20.33 0.58 -2.35
C GLY A 59 -18.90 1.13 -2.46
N ILE A 60 -17.92 0.33 -2.91
CA ILE A 60 -16.55 0.80 -3.20
C ILE A 60 -16.56 1.65 -4.49
N SER A 61 -16.02 2.86 -4.42
CA SER A 61 -15.79 3.67 -5.62
C SER A 61 -14.66 3.06 -6.45
N CYS A 62 -14.97 2.68 -7.69
CA CYS A 62 -14.01 2.13 -8.65
C CYS A 62 -13.50 3.18 -9.66
N MET A 63 -13.86 4.46 -9.48
CA MET A 63 -13.46 5.54 -10.38
C MET A 63 -11.94 5.64 -10.46
N ASN A 64 -11.39 5.65 -11.67
CA ASN A 64 -9.95 5.68 -11.91
C ASN A 64 -9.65 6.44 -13.22
N THR A 65 -8.39 6.75 -13.50
CA THR A 65 -7.98 7.47 -14.73
C THR A 65 -7.13 6.62 -15.68
N THR A 66 -6.68 5.43 -15.26
CA THR A 66 -5.60 4.69 -15.94
C THR A 66 -5.92 3.24 -16.29
N VAL A 67 -6.92 2.61 -15.67
CA VAL A 67 -7.23 1.19 -15.93
C VAL A 67 -8.03 1.10 -17.24
N ALA A 68 -7.35 0.72 -18.33
CA ALA A 68 -7.90 0.76 -19.67
C ALA A 68 -9.19 -0.07 -19.83
N GLU A 69 -9.23 -1.27 -19.26
CA GLU A 69 -10.36 -2.21 -19.33
C GLU A 69 -11.48 -1.87 -18.34
N SER A 70 -11.35 -0.79 -17.57
CA SER A 70 -12.32 -0.44 -16.54
C SER A 70 -13.45 0.40 -17.12
N PRO A 71 -14.72 0.00 -16.95
CA PRO A 71 -15.86 0.84 -17.29
C PRO A 71 -16.00 2.06 -16.35
N PHE A 72 -15.22 2.11 -15.27
CA PHE A 72 -15.19 3.21 -14.31
C PHE A 72 -14.09 4.24 -14.62
N LYS A 73 -13.39 4.08 -15.75
CA LYS A 73 -12.36 5.03 -16.16
C LYS A 73 -13.01 6.39 -16.48
N CYS A 74 -12.52 7.43 -15.85
CA CYS A 74 -12.89 8.82 -16.08
C CYS A 74 -11.78 9.56 -16.81
N ASP A 75 -12.12 10.70 -17.42
CA ASP A 75 -11.13 11.57 -18.02
C ASP A 75 -10.34 12.33 -16.92
N PRO A 76 -9.08 12.71 -17.20
CA PRO A 76 -8.27 13.46 -16.24
C PRO A 76 -8.88 14.79 -15.79
N GLY A 77 -9.69 15.44 -16.64
CA GLY A 77 -10.36 16.71 -16.33
C GLY A 77 -11.46 16.52 -15.28
N ALA A 78 -12.30 15.49 -15.41
CA ALA A 78 -13.29 15.12 -14.40
C ALA A 78 -12.62 14.77 -13.06
N ALA A 79 -11.51 14.03 -13.08
CA ALA A 79 -10.73 13.76 -11.86
C ALA A 79 -10.19 15.05 -11.23
N LYS A 80 -9.68 15.98 -12.05
CA LYS A 80 -9.20 17.28 -11.57
C LYS A 80 -10.33 18.12 -10.96
N ALA A 81 -11.51 18.16 -11.59
CA ALA A 81 -12.66 18.92 -11.08
C ALA A 81 -13.07 18.47 -9.67
N ILE A 82 -12.98 17.17 -9.37
CA ILE A 82 -13.23 16.64 -8.02
C ILE A 82 -12.22 17.19 -7.01
N VAL A 83 -10.93 17.23 -7.37
CA VAL A 83 -9.87 17.75 -6.49
C VAL A 83 -9.99 19.26 -6.31
N ASP A 84 -10.26 20.00 -7.39
CA ASP A 84 -10.39 21.47 -7.38
C ASP A 84 -11.60 21.95 -6.54
N ALA A 85 -12.62 21.10 -6.38
CA ALA A 85 -13.77 21.40 -5.54
C ALA A 85 -13.49 21.26 -4.03
N LEU A 86 -12.34 20.68 -3.64
CA LEU A 86 -11.93 20.52 -2.26
C LEU A 86 -11.15 21.75 -1.75
N PRO A 87 -10.96 21.90 -0.43
CA PRO A 87 -10.14 22.97 0.13
C PRO A 87 -8.73 22.97 -0.48
N PRO A 88 -8.13 24.16 -0.66
CA PRO A 88 -6.79 24.26 -1.23
C PRO A 88 -5.76 23.58 -0.32
N PRO A 89 -4.59 23.22 -0.86
CA PRO A 89 -3.49 22.68 -0.06
C PRO A 89 -3.16 23.60 1.12
N CYS A 90 -3.14 23.05 2.32
CA CYS A 90 -2.71 23.73 3.53
C CYS A 90 -1.38 23.14 3.99
N GLU A 91 -0.36 23.97 4.17
CA GLU A 91 0.98 23.51 4.62
C GLU A 91 1.03 23.21 6.12
N SER A 92 0.10 23.79 6.88
CA SER A 92 0.03 23.61 8.33
C SER A 92 -0.96 22.51 8.69
N ALA A 93 -0.46 21.45 9.33
CA ALA A 93 -1.31 20.42 9.90
C ALA A 93 -1.97 20.90 11.20
N CYS A 94 -3.14 20.36 11.51
CA CYS A 94 -3.77 20.56 12.81
C CYS A 94 -2.91 19.93 13.92
N THR A 95 -2.91 20.55 15.10
CA THR A 95 -2.28 19.96 16.29
C THR A 95 -2.99 18.66 16.65
N VAL A 96 -2.24 17.57 16.74
CA VAL A 96 -2.77 16.27 17.17
C VAL A 96 -3.04 16.33 18.68
N PRO A 97 -4.16 15.79 19.18
CA PRO A 97 -4.45 15.78 20.62
C PRO A 97 -3.38 15.03 21.41
N THR A 98 -2.97 15.55 22.57
CA THR A 98 -1.93 14.93 23.43
C THR A 98 -2.31 13.55 23.97
N ASP A 99 -3.59 13.16 23.87
CA ASP A 99 -4.06 11.82 24.23
C ASP A 99 -3.39 10.72 23.39
N VAL A 100 -2.98 11.01 22.14
CA VAL A 100 -2.30 10.03 21.27
C VAL A 100 -0.93 9.60 21.80
N ASP A 101 -0.34 10.39 22.71
CA ASP A 101 0.96 10.08 23.33
C ASP A 101 0.83 9.09 24.50
N LYS A 102 -0.39 8.76 24.93
CA LYS A 102 -0.63 7.83 26.04
C LYS A 102 -0.23 6.41 25.64
N ARG A 103 0.56 5.75 26.48
CA ARG A 103 0.93 4.33 26.31
C ARG A 103 -0.06 3.43 27.03
N PHE A 104 -0.52 2.39 26.34
CA PHE A 104 -1.39 1.36 26.92
C PHE A 104 -0.56 0.18 27.42
N HIS A 105 -0.77 -0.21 28.68
CA HIS A 105 -0.13 -1.37 29.29
C HIS A 105 -1.17 -2.48 29.47
N ASN A 106 -0.92 -3.65 28.90
CA ASN A 106 -1.74 -4.84 29.09
C ASN A 106 -1.18 -5.66 30.26
N GLN A 107 -2.05 -6.08 31.19
CA GLN A 107 -1.69 -7.05 32.23
C GLN A 107 -1.52 -8.42 31.56
N LYS A 108 -0.38 -9.08 31.81
CA LYS A 108 -0.15 -10.45 31.34
C LYS A 108 -0.58 -11.38 32.48
N ASN A 109 -1.67 -12.12 32.27
CA ASN A 109 -2.13 -13.17 33.19
C ASN A 109 -1.21 -14.40 33.10
#